data_AF-A0A8H8SC18-F1
#
_entry.id   AF-A0A8H8SC18-F1
#
_cell.length_a   1.000
_cell.length_b   1.000
_cell.length_c   1.000
_cell.angle_alpha   90.00
_cell.angle_beta   90.00
_cell.angle_gamma   90.00
#
_symmetry.space_group_name_H-M   'P 1'
#
loop_
_entity.id
_entity.type
_entity.pdbx_description
1 polymer ?
#
loop_
_entity_poly.entity_id
_entity_poly.type
_entity_poly.pdbx_seq_one_letter_code
_entity_poly.pdbx_strand_id
1 'polypeptide(L)'
;MTKSPRRYPNGTNKGQKAESLPQVPPWGPHPFAKPTRASLFVEPHPDPTAGAAKRFYDVDRTPPPAYTSVLAEPDTFREAYWLDDLLISRKDEAEYFLLPRNGTWYFKSLKELEQEVNRLPRGPPWFRETIVVIGDQSNEILDLWKRDIIALICRLLTDRRFIPHMRFTPERHYDSKTRRNRVYGEMWSGKWWWRMQNILGRYSTIVPIILSTNKTKLTVFSGNQKAWPVYLTIGNISKDIRGCPSERATLLVGYIPVSNLSNISNERERSEAGWQLFHTCMESILEPLKTLSQTGFDVLCADGGVRRVFPILAAYIADYPVS
;
A
#
# COMPACT_ATOMS: atom_id res chain seq x y z
N MET A 1 57.46 26.97 -60.38
CA MET A 1 57.35 27.81 -59.16
C MET A 1 56.75 26.96 -58.04
N THR A 2 57.63 26.30 -57.30
CA THR A 2 57.34 25.47 -56.13
C THR A 2 57.06 26.36 -54.93
N LYS A 3 55.81 26.43 -54.48
CA LYS A 3 55.43 27.13 -53.25
C LYS A 3 54.89 26.15 -52.22
N SER A 4 55.74 25.93 -51.23
CA SER A 4 55.48 25.33 -49.93
C SER A 4 54.30 26.03 -49.22
N PRO A 5 53.30 25.32 -48.67
CA PRO A 5 52.28 25.91 -47.83
C PRO A 5 52.70 25.95 -46.36
N ARG A 6 52.25 27.02 -45.70
CA ARG A 6 52.62 27.48 -44.36
C ARG A 6 52.10 26.57 -43.24
N ARG A 7 52.89 26.54 -42.16
CA ARG A 7 52.58 25.97 -40.83
C ARG A 7 51.27 26.52 -40.25
N TYR A 8 50.46 25.62 -39.69
CA TYR A 8 49.51 25.93 -38.61
C TYR A 8 50.10 25.46 -37.27
N PRO A 9 49.92 26.21 -36.16
CA PRO A 9 50.49 25.85 -34.87
C PRO A 9 49.67 24.80 -34.12
N ASN A 10 50.38 24.00 -33.32
CA ASN A 10 49.90 22.92 -32.47
C ASN A 10 48.75 23.35 -31.54
N GLY A 11 47.59 22.69 -31.70
CA GLY A 11 46.50 22.67 -30.74
C GLY A 11 46.44 21.32 -30.04
N THR A 12 46.48 21.36 -28.72
CA THR A 12 46.58 20.23 -27.79
C THR A 12 45.36 19.31 -27.80
N ASN A 13 45.64 18.01 -27.70
CA ASN A 13 44.70 16.91 -27.54
C ASN A 13 43.94 17.07 -26.21
N LYS A 14 42.67 17.51 -26.25
CA LYS A 14 41.77 17.48 -25.09
C LYS A 14 40.87 16.26 -25.19
N GLY A 15 41.09 15.32 -24.27
CA GLY A 15 40.31 14.11 -24.09
C GLY A 15 38.80 14.38 -23.98
N GLN A 16 38.04 13.47 -24.57
CA GLN A 16 36.60 13.36 -24.44
C GLN A 16 36.23 13.28 -22.96
N LYS A 17 35.45 14.27 -22.49
CA LYS A 17 34.80 14.24 -21.17
C LYS A 17 33.66 13.22 -21.23
N ALA A 18 33.69 12.24 -20.32
CA ALA A 18 32.54 11.40 -20.02
C ALA A 18 31.37 12.27 -19.54
N GLU A 19 30.19 12.07 -20.14
CA GLU A 19 28.95 12.70 -19.71
C GLU A 19 28.63 12.25 -18.27
N SER A 20 28.56 13.23 -17.37
CA SER A 20 28.21 13.04 -15.96
C SER A 20 26.72 12.73 -15.82
N LEU A 21 26.39 11.68 -15.07
CA LEU A 21 25.03 11.38 -14.62
C LEU A 21 24.41 12.58 -13.88
N PRO A 22 23.08 12.82 -13.99
CA PRO A 22 22.42 13.91 -13.31
C PRO A 22 22.56 13.78 -11.78
N GLN A 23 22.92 14.88 -11.13
CA GLN A 23 23.08 14.95 -9.68
C GLN A 23 21.73 14.75 -8.97
N VAL A 24 21.76 13.94 -7.91
CA VAL A 24 20.64 13.72 -6.98
C VAL A 24 20.18 15.08 -6.41
N PRO A 25 18.86 15.39 -6.37
CA PRO A 25 18.38 16.66 -5.87
C PRO A 25 18.70 16.87 -4.37
N PRO A 26 18.86 18.13 -3.91
CA PRO A 26 19.44 18.48 -2.62
C PRO A 26 18.38 18.44 -1.51
N TRP A 27 17.77 17.29 -1.29
CA TRP A 27 17.08 17.06 -0.03
C TRP A 27 18.12 16.47 0.94
N GLY A 28 18.44 17.23 1.98
CA GLY A 28 19.32 16.74 3.06
C GLY A 28 18.81 15.42 3.64
N PRO A 29 19.66 14.68 4.38
CA PRO A 29 19.24 13.41 4.97
C PRO A 29 17.95 13.58 5.77
N HIS A 30 16.98 12.70 5.52
CA HIS A 30 15.69 12.70 6.20
C HIS A 30 15.92 12.80 7.73
N PRO A 31 15.15 13.61 8.48
CA PRO A 31 15.37 13.85 9.92
C PRO A 31 15.28 12.62 10.83
N PHE A 32 15.01 11.43 10.27
CA PHE A 32 14.99 10.14 10.94
C PHE A 32 16.07 9.16 10.45
N ALA A 33 17.08 9.64 9.71
CA ALA A 33 18.25 8.84 9.36
C ALA A 33 19.01 8.43 10.63
N LYS A 34 18.69 7.24 11.15
CA LYS A 34 19.35 6.65 12.32
C LYS A 34 20.85 6.50 12.04
N PRO A 35 21.71 6.63 13.09
CA PRO A 35 23.14 6.44 12.94
C PRO A 35 23.42 5.07 12.33
N THR A 36 24.38 5.05 11.40
CA THR A 36 24.81 3.90 10.62
C THR A 36 25.03 2.71 11.54
N ARG A 37 24.06 1.78 11.56
CA ARG A 37 24.12 0.55 12.35
C ARG A 37 25.42 -0.15 11.98
N ALA A 38 26.22 -0.57 12.98
CA ALA A 38 27.42 -1.39 12.81
C ALA A 38 27.20 -2.40 11.68
N SER A 39 28.15 -2.49 10.74
CA SER A 39 28.01 -3.12 9.43
C SER A 39 27.22 -4.45 9.48
N LEU A 40 25.92 -4.37 9.22
CA LEU A 40 25.02 -5.51 9.23
C LEU A 40 25.49 -6.48 8.15
N PHE A 41 25.78 -7.72 8.52
CA PHE A 41 26.11 -8.75 7.53
C PHE A 41 24.80 -9.36 7.02
N VAL A 42 24.55 -9.21 5.73
CA VAL A 42 23.36 -9.73 5.04
C VAL A 42 23.76 -10.96 4.23
N GLU A 43 23.22 -12.11 4.61
CA GLU A 43 23.28 -13.34 3.85
C GLU A 43 22.05 -13.42 2.92
N PRO A 44 22.24 -13.46 1.59
CA PRO A 44 21.15 -13.62 0.64
C PRO A 44 20.61 -15.06 0.66
N HIS A 45 19.40 -15.24 0.11
CA HIS A 45 18.83 -16.57 -0.09
C HIS A 45 19.69 -17.39 -1.08
N PRO A 46 19.92 -18.70 -0.83
CA PRO A 46 20.80 -19.52 -1.66
C PRO A 46 20.24 -19.80 -3.06
N ASP A 47 18.92 -19.86 -3.22
CA ASP A 47 18.28 -19.93 -4.54
C ASP A 47 18.19 -18.52 -5.15
N PRO A 48 18.91 -18.24 -6.26
CA PRO A 48 18.88 -16.93 -6.91
C PRO A 48 17.54 -16.62 -7.58
N THR A 49 16.66 -17.61 -7.74
CA THR A 49 15.31 -17.41 -8.29
C THR A 49 14.26 -17.11 -7.22
N ALA A 50 14.59 -17.23 -5.93
CA ALA A 50 13.70 -16.87 -4.84
C ALA A 50 13.47 -15.35 -4.81
N GLY A 51 12.23 -14.93 -5.03
CA GLY A 51 11.86 -13.51 -5.12
C GLY A 51 12.35 -12.80 -6.37
N ALA A 52 13.03 -13.50 -7.29
CA ALA A 52 13.47 -12.92 -8.56
C ALA A 52 12.29 -12.77 -9.53
N ALA A 53 12.40 -11.79 -10.43
CA ALA A 53 11.43 -11.60 -11.49
C ALA A 53 11.61 -12.65 -12.60
N LYS A 54 10.50 -13.14 -13.15
CA LYS A 54 10.47 -13.98 -14.36
C LYS A 54 10.94 -13.21 -15.59
N ARG A 55 10.57 -11.93 -15.64
CA ARG A 55 10.85 -10.96 -16.70
C ARG A 55 10.69 -9.55 -16.16
N PHE A 56 11.34 -8.59 -16.78
CA PHE A 56 11.23 -7.17 -16.46
C PHE A 56 10.50 -6.43 -17.56
N TYR A 57 9.66 -5.47 -17.17
CA TYR A 57 9.06 -4.47 -18.04
C TYR A 57 9.59 -3.10 -17.66
N ASP A 58 9.80 -2.28 -18.67
CA ASP A 58 10.06 -0.86 -18.49
C ASP A 58 8.75 -0.17 -18.10
N VAL A 59 8.57 0.02 -16.79
CA VAL A 59 7.41 0.70 -16.21
C VAL A 59 7.36 2.20 -16.55
N ASP A 60 8.43 2.77 -17.12
CA ASP A 60 8.46 4.15 -17.59
C ASP A 60 7.98 4.29 -19.06
N ARG A 61 7.96 3.21 -19.84
CA ARG A 61 7.50 3.24 -21.24
C ARG A 61 6.00 3.27 -21.42
N THR A 62 5.25 2.74 -20.46
CA THR A 62 3.79 2.89 -20.40
C THR A 62 3.48 3.81 -19.21
N PRO A 63 3.42 5.14 -19.41
CA PRO A 63 2.88 6.00 -18.38
C PRO A 63 1.51 5.45 -17.96
N PRO A 64 1.12 5.60 -16.68
CA PRO A 64 -0.24 5.28 -16.27
C PRO A 64 -1.20 5.95 -17.28
N PRO A 65 -2.30 5.29 -17.67
CA PRO A 65 -3.21 5.85 -18.66
C PRO A 65 -3.47 7.30 -18.28
N ALA A 66 -3.14 8.21 -19.20
CA ALA A 66 -3.25 9.64 -18.95
C ALA A 66 -4.71 9.91 -18.61
N TYR A 67 -5.02 10.04 -17.33
CA TYR A 67 -6.29 10.59 -16.94
C TYR A 67 -6.12 12.08 -17.20
N THR A 68 -6.74 12.56 -18.27
CA THR A 68 -6.90 13.99 -18.53
C THR A 68 -7.83 14.54 -17.47
N SER A 69 -7.29 14.86 -16.30
CA SER A 69 -7.93 15.70 -15.29
C SER A 69 -7.09 16.95 -15.11
N VAL A 70 -7.76 18.09 -14.93
CA VAL A 70 -7.09 19.35 -14.62
C VAL A 70 -6.33 19.25 -13.29
N LEU A 71 -6.72 18.31 -12.41
CA LEU A 71 -6.01 17.97 -11.16
C LEU A 71 -4.63 17.33 -11.36
N ALA A 72 -4.24 17.01 -12.61
CA ALA A 72 -2.86 16.62 -12.90
C ALA A 72 -1.89 17.83 -12.81
N GLU A 73 -2.41 19.07 -12.95
CA GLU A 73 -1.62 20.29 -12.80
C GLU A 73 -1.38 20.61 -11.31
N PRO A 74 -0.13 20.88 -10.88
CA PRO A 74 0.21 21.06 -9.47
C PRO A 74 -0.59 22.16 -8.75
N ASP A 75 -0.83 23.29 -9.41
CA ASP A 75 -1.54 24.42 -8.81
C ASP A 75 -3.04 24.14 -8.65
N THR A 76 -3.63 23.45 -9.64
CA THR A 76 -5.02 23.01 -9.56
C THR A 76 -5.23 21.94 -8.49
N PHE A 77 -4.28 20.99 -8.38
CA PHE A 77 -4.28 20.02 -7.29
C PHE A 77 -4.15 20.70 -5.93
N ARG A 78 -3.29 21.71 -5.80
CA ARG A 78 -3.07 22.43 -4.55
C ARG A 78 -4.31 23.16 -4.06
N GLU A 79 -5.06 23.81 -4.94
CA GLU A 79 -6.34 24.45 -4.58
C GLU A 79 -7.36 23.40 -4.11
N ALA A 80 -7.53 22.30 -4.87
CA ALA A 80 -8.44 21.22 -4.52
C ALA A 80 -8.07 20.55 -3.19
N TYR A 81 -6.79 20.27 -2.98
CA TYR A 81 -6.26 19.70 -1.74
C TYR A 81 -6.49 20.63 -0.56
N TRP A 82 -6.23 21.92 -0.73
CA TRP A 82 -6.45 22.90 0.33
C TRP A 82 -7.92 23.00 0.72
N LEU A 83 -8.84 22.95 -0.24
CA LEU A 83 -10.28 22.94 0.05
C LEU A 83 -10.72 21.67 0.82
N ASP A 84 -10.21 20.49 0.44
CA ASP A 84 -10.51 19.22 1.13
C ASP A 84 -9.93 19.19 2.57
N ASP A 85 -8.74 19.76 2.77
CA ASP A 85 -8.04 19.76 4.07
C ASP A 85 -8.67 20.73 5.08
N LEU A 86 -9.47 21.71 4.63
CA LEU A 86 -10.09 22.71 5.51
C LEU A 86 -11.22 22.16 6.39
N LEU A 87 -11.72 20.95 6.14
CA LEU A 87 -12.81 20.31 6.92
C LEU A 87 -14.03 21.23 7.13
N ILE A 88 -14.31 22.12 6.17
CA ILE A 88 -15.43 23.06 6.21
C ILE A 88 -16.73 22.39 5.73
N SER A 89 -17.88 22.98 6.06
CA SER A 89 -19.15 22.41 5.60
C SER A 89 -19.30 22.59 4.09
N ARG A 90 -20.04 21.69 3.42
CA ARG A 90 -20.33 21.84 1.98
C ARG A 90 -20.99 23.18 1.62
N LYS A 91 -21.70 23.78 2.57
CA LYS A 91 -22.30 25.10 2.40
C LYS A 91 -21.20 26.16 2.32
N ASP A 92 -20.21 26.09 3.21
CA ASP A 92 -19.09 27.03 3.25
C ASP A 92 -18.15 26.83 2.05
N GLU A 93 -17.98 25.59 1.58
CA GLU A 93 -17.27 25.30 0.32
C GLU A 93 -17.98 25.95 -0.88
N ALA A 94 -19.31 25.88 -0.93
CA ALA A 94 -20.06 26.53 -2.00
C ALA A 94 -19.97 28.06 -1.92
N GLU A 95 -19.98 28.64 -0.71
CA GLU A 95 -19.79 30.08 -0.49
C GLU A 95 -18.38 30.55 -0.88
N TYR A 96 -17.35 29.73 -0.69
CA TYR A 96 -15.99 30.01 -1.18
C TYR A 96 -15.98 30.30 -2.69
N PHE A 97 -16.74 29.52 -3.49
CA PHE A 97 -16.86 29.74 -4.93
C PHE A 97 -17.66 30.99 -5.31
N LEU A 98 -18.28 31.68 -4.35
CA LEU A 98 -19.01 32.95 -4.58
C LEU A 98 -18.16 34.18 -4.24
N LEU A 99 -16.99 34.03 -3.62
CA LEU A 99 -16.16 35.16 -3.19
C LEU A 99 -15.50 35.88 -4.38
N PRO A 100 -15.51 37.23 -4.42
CA PRO A 100 -14.85 37.99 -5.47
C PRO A 100 -13.32 37.86 -5.35
N ARG A 101 -12.64 37.56 -6.47
CA ARG A 101 -11.18 37.37 -6.52
C ARG A 101 -10.54 37.93 -7.78
N ASN A 102 -9.29 38.37 -7.66
CA ASN A 102 -8.44 38.78 -8.77
C ASN A 102 -7.60 37.58 -9.24
N GLY A 103 -7.93 36.98 -10.38
CA GLY A 103 -7.17 35.88 -10.99
C GLY A 103 -8.02 34.88 -11.76
N THR A 104 -7.36 33.91 -12.39
CA THR A 104 -8.00 32.77 -13.07
C THR A 104 -8.46 31.72 -12.07
N TRP A 105 -9.71 31.25 -12.23
CA TRP A 105 -10.26 30.12 -11.48
C TRP A 105 -9.84 28.81 -12.13
N TYR A 106 -9.37 27.84 -11.34
CA TYR A 106 -9.18 26.47 -11.82
C TYR A 106 -10.50 25.68 -11.84
N PHE A 107 -11.44 26.02 -10.95
CA PHE A 107 -12.81 25.46 -10.91
C PHE A 107 -13.83 26.58 -10.73
N LYS A 108 -14.94 26.55 -11.46
CA LYS A 108 -15.99 27.60 -11.41
C LYS A 108 -17.04 27.35 -10.35
N SER A 109 -17.08 26.14 -9.79
CA SER A 109 -18.05 25.75 -8.74
C SER A 109 -17.58 24.51 -7.98
N LEU A 110 -18.15 24.31 -6.79
CA LEU A 110 -17.96 23.07 -6.02
C LEU A 110 -18.33 21.83 -6.83
N LYS A 111 -19.41 21.91 -7.63
CA LYS A 111 -19.85 20.82 -8.50
C LYS A 111 -18.80 20.44 -9.55
N GLU A 112 -18.09 21.42 -10.11
CA GLU A 112 -17.03 21.17 -11.09
C GLU A 112 -15.80 20.54 -10.43
N LEU A 113 -15.41 21.03 -9.25
CA LEU A 113 -14.37 20.41 -8.43
C LEU A 113 -14.71 18.94 -8.10
N GLU A 114 -15.93 18.69 -7.60
CA GLU A 114 -16.41 17.32 -7.31
C GLU A 114 -16.39 16.43 -8.56
N GLN A 115 -16.76 16.96 -9.73
CA GLN A 115 -16.70 16.21 -10.99
C GLN A 115 -15.27 15.82 -11.36
N GLU A 116 -14.30 16.73 -11.21
CA GLU A 116 -12.89 16.44 -11.46
C GLU A 116 -12.33 15.42 -10.45
N VAL A 117 -12.63 15.59 -9.16
CA VAL A 117 -12.27 14.61 -8.12
C VAL A 117 -12.86 13.23 -8.43
N ASN A 118 -14.10 13.19 -8.89
CA ASN A 118 -14.78 11.94 -9.25
C ASN A 118 -14.19 11.25 -10.48
N ARG A 119 -13.49 11.98 -11.37
CA ARG A 119 -12.75 11.45 -12.54
C ARG A 119 -11.39 10.88 -12.16
N LEU A 120 -10.85 11.21 -10.98
CA LEU A 120 -9.59 10.65 -10.52
C LEU A 120 -9.68 9.12 -10.42
N PRO A 121 -8.56 8.40 -10.67
CA PRO A 121 -8.51 6.96 -10.49
C PRO A 121 -8.93 6.57 -9.07
N ARG A 122 -10.00 5.79 -8.95
CA ARG A 122 -10.48 5.30 -7.65
C ARG A 122 -9.71 4.05 -7.25
N GLY A 123 -9.63 3.83 -5.93
CA GLY A 123 -9.18 2.54 -5.41
C GLY A 123 -10.17 1.42 -5.75
N PRO A 124 -9.86 0.17 -5.37
CA PRO A 124 -10.77 -0.95 -5.54
C PRO A 124 -12.17 -0.62 -4.96
N PRO A 125 -13.25 -1.00 -5.66
CA PRO A 125 -14.61 -0.67 -5.24
C PRO A 125 -14.98 -1.37 -3.93
N TRP A 126 -16.03 -0.83 -3.30
CA TRP A 126 -16.66 -1.43 -2.14
C TRP A 126 -17.76 -2.40 -2.56
N PHE A 127 -17.82 -3.53 -1.86
CA PHE A 127 -18.84 -4.56 -1.98
C PHE A 127 -19.59 -4.66 -0.67
N ARG A 128 -20.91 -4.81 -0.76
CA ARG A 128 -21.78 -5.07 0.39
C ARG A 128 -22.21 -6.53 0.36
N GLU A 129 -22.01 -7.21 1.46
CA GLU A 129 -22.43 -8.58 1.69
C GLU A 129 -23.35 -8.62 2.90
N THR A 130 -24.52 -9.20 2.73
CA THR A 130 -25.53 -9.24 3.78
C THR A 130 -25.39 -10.55 4.55
N ILE A 131 -25.31 -10.44 5.88
CA ILE A 131 -25.18 -11.54 6.82
C ILE A 131 -26.45 -11.59 7.66
N VAL A 132 -27.04 -12.77 7.78
CA VAL A 132 -28.23 -13.01 8.59
C VAL A 132 -27.83 -13.77 9.84
N VAL A 133 -28.06 -13.18 11.00
CA VAL A 133 -27.88 -13.83 12.30
C VAL A 133 -29.25 -14.29 12.79
N ILE A 134 -29.42 -15.61 12.90
CA ILE A 134 -30.66 -16.22 13.36
C ILE A 134 -30.69 -16.18 14.89
N GLY A 135 -31.72 -15.57 15.45
CA GLY A 135 -31.98 -15.55 16.89
C GLY A 135 -33.30 -16.23 17.24
N ASP A 136 -33.50 -16.49 18.54
CA ASP A 136 -34.73 -17.10 19.06
C ASP A 136 -35.94 -16.15 18.96
N GLN A 137 -35.71 -14.83 18.98
CA GLN A 137 -36.76 -13.83 18.88
C GLN A 137 -37.01 -13.35 17.44
N SER A 138 -35.93 -13.15 16.68
CA SER A 138 -35.99 -12.66 15.30
C SER A 138 -34.67 -12.88 14.56
N ASN A 139 -34.70 -12.70 13.24
CA ASN A 139 -33.49 -12.64 12.44
C ASN A 139 -32.97 -11.21 12.39
N GLU A 140 -31.67 -11.05 12.65
CA GLU A 140 -30.98 -9.77 12.48
C GLU A 140 -30.20 -9.77 11.17
N ILE A 141 -30.35 -8.70 10.39
CA ILE A 141 -29.68 -8.52 9.09
C ILE A 141 -28.57 -7.48 9.27
N LEU A 142 -27.35 -7.87 8.96
CA LEU A 142 -26.15 -7.05 9.11
C LEU A 142 -25.41 -6.94 7.78
N ASP A 143 -24.82 -5.78 7.51
CA ASP A 143 -24.06 -5.55 6.27
C ASP A 143 -22.55 -5.55 6.56
N LEU A 144 -21.85 -6.48 5.92
CA LEU A 144 -20.40 -6.47 5.77
C LEU A 144 -20.02 -5.63 4.55
N TRP A 145 -19.22 -4.59 4.76
CA TRP A 145 -18.63 -3.82 3.67
C TRP A 145 -17.18 -4.24 3.48
N LYS A 146 -16.79 -4.67 2.28
CA LYS A 146 -15.42 -5.12 1.98
C LYS A 146 -14.94 -4.67 0.62
N ARG A 147 -13.64 -4.64 0.41
CA ARG A 147 -12.97 -4.41 -0.87
C ARG A 147 -12.30 -5.68 -1.34
N ASP A 148 -12.02 -5.76 -2.63
CA ASP A 148 -11.21 -6.84 -3.19
C ASP A 148 -9.79 -6.80 -2.60
N ILE A 149 -9.50 -7.76 -1.73
CA ILE A 149 -8.22 -7.87 -1.04
C ILE A 149 -7.06 -8.10 -2.02
N ILE A 150 -7.28 -8.76 -3.15
CA ILE A 150 -6.25 -9.02 -4.16
C ILE A 150 -5.89 -7.72 -4.86
N ALA A 151 -6.89 -6.90 -5.21
CA ALA A 151 -6.65 -5.59 -5.79
C ALA A 151 -5.89 -4.66 -4.83
N LEU A 152 -6.17 -4.75 -3.51
CA LEU A 152 -5.41 -4.00 -2.49
C LEU A 152 -3.96 -4.49 -2.35
N ILE A 153 -3.72 -5.80 -2.38
CA ILE A 153 -2.37 -6.38 -2.38
C ILE A 153 -1.61 -5.92 -3.63
N CYS A 154 -2.22 -6.03 -4.81
CA CYS A 154 -1.61 -5.57 -6.06
C CYS A 154 -1.26 -4.09 -5.99
N ARG A 155 -2.17 -3.25 -5.48
CA ARG A 155 -1.93 -1.81 -5.30
C ARG A 155 -0.66 -1.55 -4.49
N LEU A 156 -0.46 -2.25 -3.36
CA LEU A 156 0.74 -2.10 -2.55
C LEU A 156 2.00 -2.61 -3.27
N LEU A 157 1.92 -3.72 -4.00
CA LEU A 157 3.05 -4.30 -4.74
C LEU A 157 3.46 -3.48 -5.97
N THR A 158 2.52 -2.73 -6.56
CA THR A 158 2.73 -1.91 -7.76
C THR A 158 3.11 -0.47 -7.45
N ASP A 159 3.01 -0.04 -6.18
CA ASP A 159 3.27 1.34 -5.80
C ASP A 159 4.77 1.65 -5.84
N ARG A 160 5.14 2.51 -6.79
CA ARG A 160 6.54 2.90 -7.07
C ARG A 160 7.18 3.64 -5.91
N ARG A 161 6.39 4.29 -5.05
CA ARG A 161 6.91 4.99 -3.85
C ARG A 161 7.61 4.02 -2.89
N PHE A 162 7.24 2.74 -2.91
CA PHE A 162 7.78 1.74 -2.00
C PHE A 162 9.00 0.99 -2.54
N ILE A 163 9.43 1.19 -3.79
CA ILE A 163 10.59 0.50 -4.38
C ILE A 163 11.82 0.46 -3.45
N PRO A 164 12.32 1.59 -2.90
CA PRO A 164 13.51 1.55 -2.03
C PRO A 164 13.28 0.81 -0.70
N HIS A 165 12.02 0.68 -0.29
CA HIS A 165 11.59 0.13 1.00
C HIS A 165 10.95 -1.26 0.88
N MET A 166 10.93 -1.85 -0.32
CA MET A 166 10.31 -3.14 -0.58
C MET A 166 11.35 -4.24 -0.76
N ARG A 167 11.04 -5.45 -0.29
CA ARG A 167 11.83 -6.66 -0.54
C ARG A 167 10.93 -7.80 -1.02
N PHE A 168 11.47 -8.59 -1.95
CA PHE A 168 10.80 -9.78 -2.51
C PHE A 168 11.50 -11.09 -2.15
N THR A 169 12.69 -11.02 -1.54
CA THR A 169 13.49 -12.19 -1.18
C THR A 169 13.77 -12.15 0.32
N PRO A 170 13.65 -13.28 1.04
CA PRO A 170 14.07 -13.34 2.42
C PRO A 170 15.59 -13.20 2.53
N GLU A 171 16.03 -12.61 3.62
CA GLU A 171 17.43 -12.37 3.92
C GLU A 171 17.76 -12.88 5.32
N ARG A 172 19.04 -13.09 5.56
CA ARG A 172 19.56 -13.46 6.85
C ARG A 172 20.48 -12.36 7.36
N HIS A 173 20.03 -11.63 8.37
CA HIS A 173 20.82 -10.54 8.95
C HIS A 173 21.59 -11.00 10.19
N TYR A 174 22.84 -10.57 10.29
CA TYR A 174 23.75 -10.85 11.40
C TYR A 174 24.46 -9.57 11.84
N ASP A 175 24.85 -9.51 13.10
CA ASP A 175 25.61 -8.39 13.66
C ASP A 175 27.04 -8.27 13.08
N SER A 176 27.54 -9.36 12.50
CA SER A 176 28.92 -9.48 12.03
C SER A 176 29.06 -10.60 10.99
N LYS A 177 30.19 -10.60 10.26
CA LYS A 177 30.54 -11.65 9.29
C LYS A 177 30.71 -13.05 9.93
N THR A 178 30.84 -13.13 11.26
CA THR A 178 30.96 -14.41 11.98
C THR A 178 29.65 -15.21 12.00
N ARG A 179 28.52 -14.58 11.65
CA ARG A 179 27.17 -15.16 11.60
C ARG A 179 26.71 -15.84 12.90
N ARG A 180 27.27 -15.44 14.06
CA ARG A 180 26.91 -16.01 15.37
C ARG A 180 25.58 -15.47 15.88
N ASN A 181 25.34 -14.18 15.76
CA ASN A 181 24.15 -13.54 16.32
C ASN A 181 23.20 -13.08 15.22
N ARG A 182 21.98 -13.61 15.25
CA ARG A 182 20.89 -13.24 14.34
C ARG A 182 20.30 -11.88 14.71
N VAL A 183 20.13 -11.02 13.72
CA VAL A 183 19.39 -9.75 13.86
C VAL A 183 18.04 -9.91 13.17
N TYR A 184 16.97 -9.61 13.88
CA TYR A 184 15.62 -9.54 13.31
C TYR A 184 15.16 -8.10 13.37
N GLY A 185 14.73 -7.57 12.23
CA GLY A 185 14.29 -6.18 12.13
C GLY A 185 13.07 -5.99 11.24
N GLU A 186 12.95 -6.85 10.23
CA GLU A 186 11.94 -6.78 9.17
C GLU A 186 11.39 -8.17 8.88
N MET A 187 10.24 -8.25 8.23
CA MET A 187 9.61 -9.54 7.91
C MET A 187 10.52 -10.44 7.07
N TRP A 188 11.26 -9.88 6.10
CA TRP A 188 12.19 -10.63 5.26
C TRP A 188 13.42 -11.16 6.01
N SER A 189 13.75 -10.59 7.18
CA SER A 189 14.80 -11.12 8.07
C SER A 189 14.34 -12.31 8.93
N GLY A 190 13.02 -12.56 8.96
CA GLY A 190 12.37 -13.56 9.79
C GLY A 190 12.64 -14.99 9.34
N LYS A 191 12.79 -15.90 10.31
CA LYS A 191 12.89 -17.35 10.05
C LYS A 191 11.68 -17.89 9.28
N TRP A 192 10.50 -17.33 9.54
CA TRP A 192 9.25 -17.75 8.91
C TRP A 192 9.27 -17.53 7.39
N TRP A 193 9.60 -16.31 6.92
CA TRP A 193 9.67 -16.04 5.48
C TRP A 193 10.69 -16.95 4.80
N TRP A 194 11.89 -17.10 5.40
CA TRP A 194 12.91 -18.02 4.86
C TRP A 194 12.39 -19.45 4.69
N ARG A 195 11.71 -20.01 5.71
CA ARG A 195 11.14 -21.37 5.64
C ARG A 195 10.06 -21.48 4.58
N MET A 196 9.16 -20.51 4.53
CA MET A 196 8.08 -20.48 3.55
C MET A 196 8.62 -20.30 2.13
N GLN A 197 9.73 -19.58 1.94
CA GLN A 197 10.30 -19.37 0.61
C GLN A 197 10.89 -20.67 0.04
N ASN A 198 11.45 -21.53 0.90
CA ASN A 198 12.01 -22.82 0.52
C ASN A 198 10.97 -23.82 -0.03
N ILE A 199 9.69 -23.63 0.26
CA ILE A 199 8.62 -24.50 -0.26
C ILE A 199 8.04 -23.99 -1.57
N LEU A 200 8.43 -22.80 -2.03
CA LEU A 200 7.94 -22.21 -3.27
C LEU A 200 8.84 -22.59 -4.46
N GLY A 201 8.24 -22.57 -5.65
CA GLY A 201 8.97 -22.76 -6.90
C GLY A 201 9.78 -21.53 -7.34
N ARG A 202 10.49 -21.68 -8.46
CA ARG A 202 11.33 -20.61 -9.04
C ARG A 202 10.53 -19.35 -9.36
N TYR A 203 11.17 -18.19 -9.24
CA TYR A 203 10.60 -16.85 -9.53
C TYR A 203 9.34 -16.52 -8.70
N SER A 204 9.28 -17.09 -7.51
CA SER A 204 8.18 -16.92 -6.57
C SER A 204 8.59 -16.05 -5.40
N THR A 205 7.69 -15.21 -4.91
CA THR A 205 7.87 -14.43 -3.68
C THR A 205 6.69 -14.65 -2.75
N ILE A 206 6.97 -14.62 -1.45
CA ILE A 206 5.91 -14.51 -0.44
C ILE A 206 5.48 -13.05 -0.35
N VAL A 207 4.20 -12.86 -0.10
CA VAL A 207 3.61 -11.58 0.28
C VAL A 207 2.98 -11.77 1.66
N PRO A 208 3.71 -11.46 2.75
CA PRO A 208 3.19 -11.66 4.10
C PRO A 208 2.04 -10.68 4.33
N ILE A 209 0.83 -11.17 4.50
CA ILE A 209 -0.36 -10.36 4.78
C ILE A 209 -0.41 -10.10 6.28
N ILE A 210 -0.44 -8.81 6.64
CA ILE A 210 -0.56 -8.35 8.02
C ILE A 210 -1.89 -7.61 8.10
N LEU A 211 -2.79 -8.14 8.92
CA LEU A 211 -4.10 -7.57 9.16
C LEU A 211 -4.13 -6.87 10.51
N SER A 212 -4.91 -5.80 10.62
CA SER A 212 -5.21 -5.20 11.91
C SER A 212 -6.65 -4.76 12.03
N THR A 213 -7.21 -4.85 13.23
CA THR A 213 -8.57 -4.42 13.53
C THR A 213 -8.59 -3.57 14.80
N ASN A 214 -9.32 -2.46 14.74
CA ASN A 214 -9.53 -1.58 15.89
C ASN A 214 -10.97 -1.07 15.88
N LYS A 215 -11.66 -1.10 17.02
CA LYS A 215 -13.07 -0.68 17.09
C LYS A 215 -13.17 0.82 16.91
N THR A 216 -13.93 1.26 15.91
CA THR A 216 -14.20 2.69 15.70
C THR A 216 -15.70 2.95 15.75
N LYS A 217 -16.10 4.06 16.39
CA LYS A 217 -17.46 4.58 16.28
C LYS A 217 -17.59 5.26 14.91
N LEU A 218 -18.49 4.79 14.04
CA LEU A 218 -18.79 5.47 12.78
C LEU A 218 -19.89 6.50 13.05
N THR A 219 -19.54 7.79 13.05
CA THR A 219 -20.47 8.86 13.48
C THR A 219 -21.04 9.70 12.34
N VAL A 220 -20.65 9.50 11.07
CA VAL A 220 -20.80 10.58 10.09
C VAL A 220 -22.01 10.48 9.15
N PHE A 221 -22.66 9.32 8.94
CA PHE A 221 -23.71 9.28 7.89
C PHE A 221 -25.03 8.56 8.15
N SER A 222 -25.17 7.60 9.08
CA SER A 222 -26.49 7.00 9.37
C SER A 222 -26.46 6.19 10.66
N GLY A 223 -27.17 6.64 11.70
CA GLY A 223 -27.70 5.75 12.73
C GLY A 223 -26.75 5.19 13.80
N ASN A 224 -25.73 5.92 14.24
CA ASN A 224 -24.89 5.57 15.40
C ASN A 224 -24.34 4.11 15.38
N GLN A 225 -24.07 3.59 14.17
CA GLN A 225 -23.62 2.22 13.98
C GLN A 225 -22.13 2.08 14.34
N LYS A 226 -21.78 0.96 14.98
CA LYS A 226 -20.40 0.61 15.30
C LYS A 226 -19.92 -0.41 14.26
N ALA A 227 -18.67 -0.30 13.85
CA ALA A 227 -18.03 -1.29 13.00
C ALA A 227 -16.56 -1.45 13.38
N TRP A 228 -16.00 -2.62 13.10
CA TRP A 228 -14.56 -2.85 13.17
C TRP A 228 -13.95 -2.68 11.78
N PRO A 229 -13.21 -1.59 11.51
CA PRO A 229 -12.37 -1.52 10.34
C PRO A 229 -11.31 -2.62 10.38
N VAL A 230 -11.17 -3.32 9.26
CA VAL A 230 -10.10 -4.28 9.00
C VAL A 230 -9.09 -3.59 8.08
N TYR A 231 -7.87 -3.41 8.52
CA TYR A 231 -6.77 -2.86 7.72
C TYR A 231 -5.81 -3.95 7.27
N LEU A 232 -5.15 -3.72 6.15
CA LEU A 232 -4.18 -4.61 5.51
C LEU A 232 -2.90 -3.84 5.17
N THR A 233 -1.77 -4.46 5.46
CA THR A 233 -0.47 -4.12 4.87
C THR A 233 0.28 -5.39 4.49
N ILE A 234 1.33 -5.26 3.67
CA ILE A 234 2.19 -6.37 3.27
C ILE A 234 3.56 -6.29 3.95
N GLY A 235 4.10 -7.43 4.37
CA GLY A 235 5.42 -7.53 5.01
C GLY A 235 6.60 -7.26 4.08
N ASN A 236 6.36 -7.15 2.77
CA ASN A 236 7.37 -6.74 1.79
C ASN A 236 7.83 -5.30 2.00
N ILE A 237 6.98 -4.44 2.58
CA ILE A 237 7.29 -3.04 2.86
C ILE A 237 7.92 -2.93 4.25
N SER A 238 8.99 -2.16 4.36
CA SER A 238 9.68 -1.91 5.64
C SER A 238 8.72 -1.42 6.72
N LYS A 239 8.97 -1.82 7.97
CA LYS A 239 8.09 -1.45 9.08
C LYS A 239 7.98 0.06 9.30
N ASP A 240 9.05 0.81 9.00
CA ASP A 240 9.08 2.26 9.22
C ASP A 240 8.10 2.96 8.26
N ILE A 241 8.00 2.48 7.02
CA ILE A 241 7.00 2.96 6.04
C ILE A 241 5.60 2.50 6.43
N ARG A 242 5.44 1.23 6.84
CA ARG A 242 4.12 0.72 7.31
C ARG A 242 3.57 1.46 8.52
N GLY A 243 4.46 1.89 9.41
CA GLY A 243 4.13 2.63 10.63
C GLY A 243 3.92 4.14 10.41
N CYS A 244 4.14 4.65 9.19
CA CYS A 244 3.94 6.05 8.87
C CYS A 244 2.58 6.24 8.16
N PRO A 245 1.57 6.86 8.82
CA PRO A 245 0.24 7.01 8.22
C PRO A 245 0.22 7.77 6.88
N SER A 246 1.13 8.75 6.72
CA SER A 246 1.23 9.58 5.51
C SER A 246 1.69 8.79 4.28
N GLU A 247 2.39 7.67 4.46
CA GLU A 247 2.88 6.84 3.35
C GLU A 247 1.77 6.03 2.69
N ARG A 248 0.63 5.84 3.38
CA ARG A 248 -0.52 5.05 2.91
C ARG A 248 -0.15 3.60 2.54
N ALA A 249 0.82 3.02 3.26
CA ALA A 249 1.23 1.62 3.12
C ALA A 249 0.26 0.62 3.80
N THR A 250 -0.70 1.14 4.57
CA THR A 250 -1.79 0.36 5.19
C THR A 250 -3.12 0.78 4.56
N LEU A 251 -3.89 -0.19 4.08
CA LEU A 251 -5.14 0.01 3.36
C LEU A 251 -6.32 -0.62 4.10
N LEU A 252 -7.45 0.08 4.17
CA LEU A 252 -8.69 -0.44 4.78
C LEU A 252 -9.32 -1.55 3.90
N VAL A 253 -9.44 -2.78 4.35
CA VAL A 253 -10.08 -3.86 3.59
C VAL A 253 -11.59 -3.85 3.74
N GLY A 254 -12.10 -3.60 4.94
CA GLY A 254 -13.53 -3.75 5.20
C GLY A 254 -13.98 -3.17 6.54
N TYR A 255 -15.30 -3.17 6.75
CA TYR A 255 -15.96 -2.85 7.99
C TYR A 255 -16.81 -4.04 8.42
N ILE A 256 -16.42 -4.69 9.51
CA ILE A 256 -17.19 -5.77 10.13
C ILE A 256 -18.30 -5.14 10.97
N PRO A 257 -19.57 -5.55 10.80
CA PRO A 257 -20.69 -5.02 11.57
C PRO A 257 -20.55 -5.35 13.06
N VAL A 258 -20.93 -4.41 13.92
CA VAL A 258 -21.06 -4.64 15.37
C VAL A 258 -22.53 -4.57 15.73
N SER A 259 -23.05 -5.67 16.27
CA SER A 259 -24.37 -5.70 16.88
C SER A 259 -24.29 -6.17 18.33
N ASN A 260 -25.26 -5.74 19.13
CA ASN A 260 -25.50 -6.29 20.46
C ASN A 260 -26.20 -7.65 20.38
N LEU A 261 -26.67 -8.07 19.19
CA LEU A 261 -27.37 -9.33 18.95
C LEU A 261 -28.51 -9.55 19.96
N SER A 262 -29.32 -8.50 20.18
CA SER A 262 -30.44 -8.53 21.12
C SER A 262 -31.57 -9.45 20.68
N ASN A 263 -31.50 -9.96 19.45
CA ASN A 263 -32.39 -10.99 18.93
C ASN A 263 -32.14 -12.38 19.51
N ILE A 264 -31.03 -12.56 20.27
CA ILE A 264 -30.68 -13.78 21.00
C ILE A 264 -30.84 -13.53 22.50
N SER A 265 -31.80 -14.21 23.14
CA SER A 265 -32.10 -14.02 24.58
C SER A 265 -31.01 -14.58 25.49
N ASN A 266 -30.43 -15.72 25.13
CA ASN A 266 -29.41 -16.40 25.94
C ASN A 266 -28.04 -15.71 25.77
N GLU A 267 -27.47 -15.23 26.87
CA GLU A 267 -26.21 -14.48 26.87
C GLU A 267 -25.01 -15.29 26.34
N ARG A 268 -24.96 -16.59 26.63
CA ARG A 268 -23.88 -17.45 26.14
C ARG A 268 -23.96 -17.64 24.63
N GLU A 269 -25.15 -17.98 24.13
CA GLU A 269 -25.40 -18.14 22.69
C GLU A 269 -25.18 -16.83 21.94
N ARG A 270 -25.55 -15.71 22.54
CA ARG A 270 -25.30 -14.37 22.00
C ARG A 270 -23.82 -14.06 21.85
N SER A 271 -23.02 -14.41 22.86
CA SER A 271 -21.56 -14.28 22.81
C SER A 271 -20.97 -15.16 21.70
N GLU A 272 -21.38 -16.43 21.62
CA GLU A 272 -20.95 -17.38 20.58
C GLU A 272 -21.34 -16.90 19.18
N ALA A 273 -22.56 -16.37 18.99
CA ALA A 273 -23.03 -15.79 17.73
C ALA A 273 -22.22 -14.55 17.34
N GLY A 274 -21.81 -13.71 18.30
CA GLY A 274 -20.91 -12.58 18.04
C GLY A 274 -19.54 -13.02 17.51
N TRP A 275 -18.98 -14.09 18.09
CA TRP A 275 -17.75 -14.70 17.60
C TRP A 275 -17.93 -15.29 16.19
N GLN A 276 -19.01 -16.03 15.97
CA GLN A 276 -19.33 -16.60 14.66
C GLN A 276 -19.47 -15.52 13.59
N LEU A 277 -20.23 -14.44 13.88
CA LEU A 277 -20.38 -13.29 12.98
C LEU A 277 -19.01 -12.71 12.59
N PHE A 278 -18.13 -12.48 13.56
CA PHE A 278 -16.79 -11.99 13.30
C PHE A 278 -15.99 -12.94 12.40
N HIS A 279 -16.00 -14.23 12.70
CA HIS A 279 -15.30 -15.25 11.91
C HIS A 279 -15.84 -15.38 10.50
N THR A 280 -17.17 -15.39 10.32
CA THR A 280 -17.83 -15.39 9.00
C THR A 280 -17.41 -14.16 8.19
N CYS A 281 -17.36 -12.97 8.80
CA CYS A 281 -16.92 -11.77 8.11
C CYS A 281 -15.44 -11.87 7.67
N MET A 282 -14.56 -12.30 8.57
CA MET A 282 -13.13 -12.45 8.27
C MET A 282 -12.87 -13.52 7.22
N GLU A 283 -13.58 -14.66 7.29
CA GLU A 283 -13.53 -15.70 6.28
C GLU A 283 -13.95 -15.16 4.92
N SER A 284 -15.06 -14.43 4.86
CA SER A 284 -15.56 -13.79 3.65
C SER A 284 -14.60 -12.74 3.05
N ILE A 285 -13.87 -12.00 3.89
CA ILE A 285 -12.82 -11.06 3.45
C ILE A 285 -11.59 -11.81 2.91
N LEU A 286 -11.18 -12.88 3.57
CA LEU A 286 -9.93 -13.60 3.28
C LEU A 286 -10.09 -14.75 2.29
N GLU A 287 -11.32 -15.07 1.88
CA GLU A 287 -11.64 -16.14 0.94
C GLU A 287 -10.72 -16.16 -0.29
N PRO A 288 -10.44 -15.02 -0.97
CA PRO A 288 -9.55 -15.03 -2.14
C PRO A 288 -8.12 -15.52 -1.84
N LEU A 289 -7.65 -15.40 -0.59
CA LEU A 289 -6.32 -15.82 -0.18
C LEU A 289 -6.20 -17.34 0.01
N LYS A 290 -7.29 -18.06 0.30
CA LYS A 290 -7.24 -19.50 0.56
C LYS A 290 -6.62 -20.28 -0.60
N THR A 291 -7.06 -19.99 -1.82
CA THR A 291 -6.51 -20.60 -3.04
C THR A 291 -5.18 -19.97 -3.43
N LEU A 292 -5.09 -18.63 -3.45
CA LEU A 292 -3.92 -17.91 -3.98
C LEU A 292 -2.68 -18.06 -3.11
N SER A 293 -2.83 -18.34 -1.81
CA SER A 293 -1.72 -18.68 -0.93
C SER A 293 -1.02 -20.00 -1.31
N GLN A 294 -1.70 -20.87 -2.07
CA GLN A 294 -1.19 -22.19 -2.50
C GLN A 294 -0.79 -22.21 -3.96
N THR A 295 -1.53 -21.53 -4.83
CA THR A 295 -1.29 -21.53 -6.29
C THR A 295 -0.43 -20.36 -6.76
N GLY A 296 -0.47 -19.26 -6.02
CA GLY A 296 0.14 -17.99 -6.39
C GLY A 296 -0.47 -17.37 -7.66
N PHE A 297 -0.11 -16.14 -7.95
CA PHE A 297 -0.50 -15.45 -9.19
C PHE A 297 0.58 -14.48 -9.64
N ASP A 298 0.56 -14.09 -10.92
CA ASP A 298 1.60 -13.22 -11.46
C ASP A 298 1.23 -11.74 -11.26
N VAL A 299 2.18 -10.95 -10.74
CA VAL A 299 2.03 -9.51 -10.53
C VAL A 299 3.22 -8.78 -11.15
N LEU A 300 2.94 -7.70 -11.88
CA LEU A 300 3.95 -6.71 -12.25
C LEU A 300 4.23 -5.83 -11.04
N CYS A 301 5.37 -6.03 -10.38
CA CYS A 301 5.75 -5.27 -9.20
C CYS A 301 6.25 -3.87 -9.56
N ALA A 302 6.33 -3.01 -8.55
CA ALA A 302 6.74 -1.61 -8.67
C ALA A 302 8.12 -1.41 -9.34
N ASP A 303 9.02 -2.38 -9.21
CA ASP A 303 10.36 -2.38 -9.82
C ASP A 303 10.36 -2.87 -11.28
N GLY A 304 9.19 -3.06 -11.89
CA GLY A 304 9.03 -3.57 -13.25
C GLY A 304 9.17 -5.09 -13.37
N GLY A 305 9.48 -5.81 -12.28
CA GLY A 305 9.62 -7.26 -12.29
C GLY A 305 8.28 -7.99 -12.20
N VAL A 306 8.02 -8.92 -13.12
CA VAL A 306 6.88 -9.85 -13.00
C VAL A 306 7.27 -11.03 -12.11
N ARG A 307 6.56 -11.19 -11.00
CA ARG A 307 6.81 -12.26 -10.01
C ARG A 307 5.57 -13.10 -9.80
N ARG A 308 5.75 -14.39 -9.52
CA ARG A 308 4.66 -15.19 -8.97
C ARG A 308 4.56 -14.92 -7.46
N VAL A 309 3.50 -14.27 -7.02
CA VAL A 309 3.32 -13.88 -5.63
C VAL A 309 2.42 -14.87 -4.90
N PHE A 310 2.76 -15.17 -3.66
CA PHE A 310 1.99 -16.03 -2.76
C PHE A 310 1.59 -15.21 -1.54
N PRO A 311 0.36 -14.66 -1.48
CA PRO A 311 -0.11 -13.93 -0.32
C PRO A 311 -0.41 -14.91 0.81
N ILE A 312 0.23 -14.74 1.97
CA ILE A 312 0.06 -15.65 3.11
C ILE A 312 -0.20 -14.81 4.37
N LEU A 313 -1.29 -15.11 5.07
CA LEU A 313 -1.59 -14.48 6.36
C LEU A 313 -0.46 -14.77 7.35
N ALA A 314 0.29 -13.73 7.70
CA ALA A 314 1.50 -13.82 8.53
C ALA A 314 1.27 -13.29 9.95
N ALA A 315 0.41 -12.28 10.10
CA ALA A 315 0.06 -11.71 11.39
C ALA A 315 -1.35 -11.10 11.36
N TYR A 316 -2.02 -11.17 12.50
CA TYR A 316 -3.28 -10.50 12.77
C TYR A 316 -3.14 -9.75 14.11
N ILE A 317 -3.32 -8.43 14.07
CA ILE A 317 -3.17 -7.53 15.22
C ILE A 317 -4.55 -7.02 15.57
N ALA A 318 -5.11 -7.45 16.70
CA ALA A 318 -6.44 -7.06 17.11
C ALA A 318 -6.48 -6.68 18.58
N ASP A 319 -7.08 -5.53 18.85
CA ASP A 319 -7.54 -5.20 20.19
C ASP A 319 -8.88 -5.88 20.40
N TYR A 320 -8.85 -7.11 20.93
CA TYR A 320 -10.07 -7.76 21.38
C TYR A 320 -10.65 -6.99 22.58
N PRO A 321 -11.95 -6.71 22.62
CA PRO A 321 -12.56 -6.27 23.86
C PRO A 321 -12.45 -7.43 24.85
N VAL A 322 -11.82 -7.16 25.99
CA VAL A 322 -12.02 -8.00 27.18
C VAL A 322 -13.52 -8.00 27.44
N SER A 323 -14.08 -9.21 27.53
CA SER A 323 -15.48 -9.55 27.75
C SER A 323 -16.21 -8.66 28.74
#